data_AF-J9QQG9-F1
#
_entry.id   AF-J9QQG9-F1
#
_cell.length_a   1.000
_cell.length_b   1.000
_cell.length_c   1.000
_cell.angle_alpha   90.00
_cell.angle_beta   90.00
_cell.angle_gamma   90.00
#
_symmetry.space_group_name_H-M   'P 1'
#
loop_
_entity.id
_entity.type
_entity.pdbx_description
1 polymer ?
#
loop_
_entity_poly.entity_id
_entity_poly.type
_entity_poly.pdbx_seq_one_letter_code
_entity_poly.pdbx_strand_id
1 'polypeptide(L)'
;AYSSVSHMGLVVCAIMIQTPWSIPGALMLMIAHGLTSSALFCLANINYERTSTRTLILTRGWQLTMLLTTTWWLTANLMNMALPPTTNLLGELMIISALFNWNKTTIMITGLTTLLTATYTLHMFIMTQLGKPQTKNAMPPTHTREHLLMTLHLVPLMMLILSPNLLI
;
A
#
# COMPACT_ATOMS: atom_id res chain seq x y z
N ALA A 1 -0.39 -5.11 -8.46
CA ALA A 1 -1.20 -5.15 -9.69
C ALA A 1 -2.70 -5.26 -9.36
N TYR A 2 -3.19 -6.34 -8.76
CA TYR A 2 -4.62 -6.40 -8.40
C TYR A 2 -5.03 -5.40 -7.31
N SER A 3 -4.17 -5.16 -6.32
CA SER A 3 -4.39 -4.10 -5.31
C SER A 3 -4.59 -2.72 -5.93
N SER A 4 -3.84 -2.38 -6.99
CA SER A 4 -3.99 -1.08 -7.65
C SER A 4 -5.31 -0.97 -8.40
N VAL A 5 -5.81 -2.07 -8.98
CA VAL A 5 -7.14 -2.08 -9.60
C VAL A 5 -8.23 -1.84 -8.55
N SER A 6 -8.10 -2.40 -7.33
CA SER A 6 -9.11 -2.18 -6.29
C SER A 6 -9.17 -0.72 -5.80
N HIS A 7 -8.03 -0.08 -5.54
CA HIS A 7 -8.04 1.34 -5.13
C HIS A 7 -8.52 2.26 -6.26
N MET A 8 -8.13 1.99 -7.51
CA MET A 8 -8.61 2.78 -8.66
C MET A 8 -10.11 2.58 -8.93
N GLY A 9 -10.70 1.45 -8.55
CA GLY A 9 -12.15 1.26 -8.58
C GLY A 9 -12.89 2.29 -7.73
N LEU A 10 -12.40 2.59 -6.53
CA LEU A 10 -12.95 3.65 -5.66
C LEU A 10 -12.79 5.03 -6.31
N VAL A 11 -11.65 5.31 -6.92
CA VAL A 11 -11.39 6.56 -7.65
C VAL A 11 -12.39 6.76 -8.79
N VAL A 12 -12.66 5.72 -9.58
CA VAL A 12 -13.67 5.78 -10.66
C VAL A 12 -15.06 6.08 -10.08
N CYS A 13 -15.48 5.39 -9.03
CA CYS A 13 -16.75 5.67 -8.36
C CYS A 13 -16.84 7.12 -7.87
N ALA A 14 -15.76 7.64 -7.28
CA ALA A 14 -15.68 9.01 -6.76
C ALA A 14 -15.80 10.07 -7.86
N ILE A 15 -15.14 9.85 -9.00
CA ILE A 15 -15.19 10.74 -10.17
C ILE A 15 -16.58 10.70 -10.81
N MET A 16 -17.28 9.56 -10.80
CA MET A 16 -18.61 9.45 -11.39
C MET A 16 -19.71 10.17 -10.59
N ILE A 17 -19.59 10.25 -9.26
CA ILE A 17 -20.58 10.96 -8.42
C ILE A 17 -20.35 12.48 -8.31
N GLN A 18 -19.15 12.97 -8.67
CA GLN A 18 -18.82 14.40 -8.83
C GLN A 18 -19.22 15.33 -7.67
N THR A 19 -19.09 14.86 -6.43
CA THR A 19 -19.38 15.65 -5.24
C THR A 19 -18.15 16.45 -4.79
N PRO A 20 -18.32 17.56 -4.04
CA PRO A 20 -17.19 18.34 -3.51
C PRO A 20 -16.31 17.54 -2.53
N TRP A 21 -16.83 16.44 -1.96
CA TRP A 21 -16.04 15.53 -1.12
C TRP A 21 -15.35 14.42 -1.91
N SER A 22 -15.98 13.94 -3.00
CA SER A 22 -15.45 12.80 -3.76
C SER A 22 -14.26 13.18 -4.64
N ILE A 23 -14.25 14.38 -5.24
CA ILE A 23 -13.16 14.81 -6.14
C ILE A 23 -11.83 14.99 -5.38
N PRO A 24 -11.76 15.73 -4.25
CA PRO A 24 -10.54 15.81 -3.45
C PRO A 24 -10.12 14.45 -2.88
N GLY A 25 -11.08 13.64 -2.42
CA GLY A 25 -10.82 12.27 -1.98
C GLY A 25 -10.19 11.39 -3.06
N ALA A 26 -10.67 11.49 -4.30
CA ALA A 26 -10.12 10.81 -5.46
C ALA A 26 -8.69 11.26 -5.78
N LEU A 27 -8.44 12.57 -5.80
CA LEU A 27 -7.09 13.13 -6.04
C LEU A 27 -6.09 12.65 -5.00
N MET A 28 -6.45 12.76 -3.73
CA MET A 28 -5.60 12.35 -2.63
C MET A 28 -5.34 10.83 -2.66
N LEU A 29 -6.36 10.01 -2.94
CA LEU A 29 -6.17 8.57 -3.08
C LEU A 29 -5.28 8.22 -4.28
N MET A 30 -5.40 8.91 -5.42
CA MET A 30 -4.52 8.68 -6.57
C MET A 30 -3.05 8.97 -6.26
N ILE A 31 -2.77 10.09 -5.58
CA ILE A 31 -1.39 10.48 -5.24
C ILE A 31 -0.81 9.53 -4.19
N ALA A 32 -1.55 9.30 -3.10
CA ALA A 32 -1.11 8.43 -2.03
C ALA A 32 -0.93 6.98 -2.52
N HIS A 33 -1.89 6.46 -3.30
CA HIS A 33 -1.78 5.13 -3.90
C HIS A 33 -0.64 5.02 -4.91
N GLY A 34 -0.39 6.06 -5.72
CA GLY A 34 0.72 6.09 -6.67
C GLY A 34 2.06 5.88 -5.97
N LEU A 35 2.26 6.53 -4.82
CA LEU A 35 3.47 6.36 -4.00
C LEU A 35 3.50 5.01 -3.26
N THR A 36 2.39 4.52 -2.69
CA THR A 36 2.39 3.21 -2.01
C THR A 36 2.60 2.04 -2.96
N SER A 37 1.94 2.05 -4.11
CA SER A 37 2.00 0.95 -5.07
C SER A 37 3.38 0.87 -5.72
N SER A 38 3.99 2.01 -6.09
CA SER A 38 5.37 2.06 -6.59
C SER A 38 6.37 1.54 -5.55
N ALA A 39 6.24 1.95 -4.28
CA ALA A 39 7.07 1.42 -3.19
C ALA A 39 6.95 -0.11 -3.06
N LEU A 40 5.73 -0.67 -3.11
CA LEU A 40 5.49 -2.12 -3.06
C LEU A 40 6.07 -2.85 -4.29
N PHE A 41 5.97 -2.28 -5.49
CA PHE A 41 6.60 -2.85 -6.68
C PHE A 41 8.13 -2.85 -6.57
N CYS A 42 8.72 -1.81 -6.01
CA CYS A 42 10.16 -1.75 -5.76
C CYS A 42 10.60 -2.78 -4.72
N LEU A 43 9.85 -2.98 -3.64
CA LEU A 43 10.11 -4.05 -2.66
C LEU A 43 10.01 -5.44 -3.28
N ALA A 44 9.02 -5.67 -4.15
CA ALA A 44 8.92 -6.92 -4.90
C ALA A 44 10.14 -7.11 -5.82
N ASN A 45 10.66 -6.04 -6.43
CA ASN A 45 11.85 -6.10 -7.26
C ASN A 45 13.13 -6.39 -6.44
N ILE A 46 13.29 -5.78 -5.27
CA ILE A 46 14.39 -6.06 -4.33
C ILE A 46 14.45 -7.56 -3.97
N ASN A 47 13.29 -8.18 -3.75
CA ASN A 47 13.21 -9.62 -3.54
C ASN A 47 13.58 -10.40 -4.82
N TYR A 48 13.03 -9.98 -5.96
CA TYR A 48 13.26 -10.62 -7.25
C TYR A 48 14.74 -10.61 -7.68
N GLU A 49 15.47 -9.51 -7.48
CA GLU A 49 16.91 -9.41 -7.79
C GLU A 49 17.74 -10.44 -6.99
N ARG A 50 17.23 -10.91 -5.85
CA ARG A 50 17.91 -11.90 -5.00
C ARG A 50 17.46 -13.33 -5.25
N THR A 51 16.17 -13.55 -5.50
CA THR A 51 15.62 -14.90 -5.67
C THR A 51 15.47 -15.34 -7.11
N SER A 52 15.55 -14.41 -8.06
CA SER A 52 15.19 -14.60 -9.48
C SER A 52 13.77 -15.14 -9.70
N THR A 53 12.90 -15.07 -8.68
CA THR A 53 11.53 -15.60 -8.72
C THR A 53 10.54 -14.59 -8.16
N ARG A 54 9.35 -14.51 -8.77
CA ARG A 54 8.23 -13.65 -8.30
C ARG A 54 7.23 -14.40 -7.43
N THR A 55 7.46 -15.69 -7.20
CA THR A 55 6.58 -16.56 -6.42
C THR A 55 6.74 -16.26 -4.92
N LEU A 56 5.73 -15.60 -4.33
CA LEU A 56 5.70 -15.16 -2.94
C LEU A 56 6.06 -16.25 -1.91
N ILE A 57 5.63 -17.49 -2.15
CA ILE A 57 5.87 -18.61 -1.23
C ILE A 57 7.36 -18.97 -1.14
N LEU A 58 8.13 -18.73 -2.22
CA LEU A 58 9.58 -18.97 -2.25
C LEU A 58 10.37 -17.84 -1.58
N THR A 59 9.76 -16.68 -1.35
CA THR A 59 10.38 -15.50 -0.75
C THR A 59 9.95 -15.32 0.70
N ARG A 60 10.11 -16.35 1.54
CA ARG A 60 9.69 -16.35 2.97
C ARG A 60 10.84 -16.02 3.92
N GLY A 61 10.51 -15.53 5.13
CA GLY A 61 11.44 -15.45 6.26
C GLY A 61 12.52 -14.37 6.16
N TRP A 62 12.29 -13.31 5.39
CA TRP A 62 13.25 -12.22 5.20
C TRP A 62 13.50 -11.37 6.47
N GLN A 63 12.64 -11.46 7.49
CA GLN A 63 12.84 -10.75 8.76
C GLN A 63 14.14 -11.12 9.46
N LEU A 64 14.55 -12.38 9.38
CA LEU A 64 15.76 -12.86 10.04
C LEU A 64 17.04 -12.39 9.34
N THR A 65 16.99 -12.13 8.03
CA THR A 65 18.16 -11.80 7.22
C THR A 65 18.26 -10.32 6.89
N MET A 66 17.13 -9.60 6.79
CA MET A 66 17.09 -8.20 6.31
C MET A 66 16.10 -7.34 7.09
N LEU A 67 16.39 -7.12 8.37
CA LEU A 67 15.50 -6.38 9.26
C LEU A 67 15.08 -5.01 8.71
N LEU A 68 16.01 -4.24 8.12
CA LEU A 68 15.69 -2.91 7.60
C LEU A 68 14.78 -2.94 6.35
N THR A 69 14.85 -3.96 5.49
CA THR A 69 13.83 -4.07 4.43
C THR A 69 12.50 -4.55 4.96
N THR A 70 12.49 -5.29 6.07
CA THR A 70 11.22 -5.70 6.68
C THR A 70 10.47 -4.54 7.29
N THR A 71 11.17 -3.52 7.81
CA THR A 71 10.52 -2.28 8.23
C THR A 71 9.93 -1.54 7.03
N TRP A 72 10.64 -1.48 5.90
CA TRP A 72 10.10 -0.90 4.66
C TRP A 72 8.87 -1.66 4.14
N TRP A 73 8.89 -2.99 4.18
CA TRP A 73 7.74 -3.84 3.89
C TRP A 73 6.57 -3.56 4.83
N LEU A 74 6.83 -3.42 6.13
CA LEU A 74 5.80 -3.12 7.11
C LEU A 74 5.17 -1.76 6.82
N THR A 75 5.98 -0.70 6.69
CA THR A 75 5.48 0.66 6.44
C THR A 75 4.67 0.74 5.15
N ALA A 76 5.15 0.13 4.06
CA ALA A 76 4.43 0.14 2.78
C ALA A 76 3.10 -0.63 2.86
N ASN A 77 3.05 -1.76 3.59
CA ASN A 77 1.80 -2.49 3.80
C ASN A 77 0.82 -1.73 4.71
N LEU A 78 1.29 -1.10 5.79
CA LEU A 78 0.47 -0.26 6.67
C LEU A 78 -0.18 0.89 5.88
N MET A 79 0.57 1.52 4.97
CA MET A 79 0.04 2.56 4.08
C MET A 79 -0.94 1.98 3.06
N ASN A 80 -0.64 0.81 2.46
CA ASN A 80 -1.53 0.21 1.46
C ASN A 80 -2.86 -0.28 2.05
N MET A 81 -2.92 -0.66 3.33
CA MET A 81 -4.17 -1.00 4.00
C MET A 81 -4.90 0.19 4.63
N ALA A 82 -4.46 1.41 4.32
CA ALA A 82 -5.08 2.64 4.83
C ALA A 82 -5.14 2.68 6.38
N LEU A 83 -4.04 2.37 7.07
CA LEU A 83 -3.99 2.51 8.53
C LEU A 83 -4.07 4.00 8.94
N PRO A 84 -4.80 4.41 10.00
CA PRO A 84 -4.69 5.78 10.52
C PRO A 84 -3.26 6.07 11.02
N PRO A 85 -2.67 7.26 10.75
CA PRO A 85 -3.23 8.46 10.12
C PRO A 85 -2.85 8.65 8.63
N THR A 86 -2.77 7.58 7.82
CA THR A 86 -2.26 7.67 6.44
C THR A 86 -3.19 8.45 5.48
N THR A 87 -2.60 9.05 4.44
CA THR A 87 -3.35 9.76 3.38
C THR A 87 -4.20 8.85 2.52
N ASN A 88 -3.83 7.56 2.37
CA ASN A 88 -4.69 6.54 1.76
C ASN A 88 -6.02 6.44 2.51
N LEU A 89 -5.99 6.40 3.84
CA LEU A 89 -7.21 6.38 4.65
C LEU A 89 -8.04 7.63 4.47
N LEU A 90 -7.42 8.80 4.48
CA LEU A 90 -8.14 10.06 4.32
C LEU A 90 -8.89 10.07 2.97
N GLY A 91 -8.24 9.61 1.89
CA GLY A 91 -8.84 9.51 0.56
C GLY A 91 -9.98 8.51 0.51
N GLU A 92 -9.76 7.31 1.04
CA GLU A 92 -10.80 6.28 1.09
C GLU A 92 -12.01 6.72 1.92
N LEU A 93 -11.82 7.33 3.10
CA LEU A 93 -12.90 7.82 3.92
C LEU A 93 -13.70 8.95 3.25
N MET A 94 -13.04 9.87 2.56
CA MET A 94 -13.72 10.91 1.76
C MET A 94 -14.57 10.31 0.64
N ILE A 95 -14.05 9.30 -0.06
CA ILE A 95 -14.80 8.62 -1.13
C ILE A 95 -15.96 7.81 -0.55
N ILE A 96 -15.73 7.05 0.52
CA ILE A 96 -16.76 6.22 1.17
C ILE A 96 -17.89 7.08 1.72
N SER A 97 -17.57 8.21 2.36
CA SER A 97 -18.58 9.14 2.88
C SER A 97 -19.40 9.78 1.75
N ALA A 98 -18.76 10.17 0.64
CA ALA A 98 -19.45 10.69 -0.53
C ALA A 98 -20.37 9.64 -1.19
N LEU A 99 -19.91 8.39 -1.32
CA LEU A 99 -20.72 7.29 -1.85
C LEU A 99 -21.87 6.92 -0.93
N PHE A 100 -21.65 6.94 0.39
CA PHE A 100 -22.70 6.70 1.38
C PHE A 100 -23.81 7.76 1.30
N ASN A 101 -23.43 9.03 1.11
CA ASN A 101 -24.37 10.11 0.88
C ASN A 101 -25.12 9.95 -0.45
N TRP A 102 -24.47 9.42 -1.48
CA TRP A 102 -25.11 9.13 -2.78
C TRP A 102 -26.12 7.97 -2.68
N ASN A 103 -25.74 6.86 -2.06
CA ASN A 103 -26.65 5.75 -1.75
C ASN A 103 -26.11 4.94 -0.55
N LYS A 104 -26.93 4.81 0.50
CA LYS A 104 -26.54 4.14 1.76
C LYS A 104 -26.12 2.68 1.58
N THR A 105 -26.63 1.98 0.57
CA THR A 105 -26.27 0.58 0.30
C THR A 105 -24.81 0.40 -0.10
N THR A 106 -24.14 1.45 -0.57
CA THR A 106 -22.73 1.42 -0.98
C THR A 106 -21.79 1.07 0.17
N ILE A 107 -22.17 1.37 1.42
CA ILE A 107 -21.33 1.09 2.60
C ILE A 107 -21.01 -0.40 2.77
N MET A 108 -21.95 -1.28 2.40
CA MET A 108 -21.73 -2.72 2.49
C MET A 108 -20.65 -3.17 1.51
N ILE A 109 -20.68 -2.62 0.29
CA ILE A 109 -19.69 -2.93 -0.75
C ILE A 109 -18.35 -2.32 -0.37
N THR A 110 -18.29 -1.04 -0.02
CA THR A 110 -17.04 -0.36 0.31
C THR A 110 -16.41 -0.93 1.58
N GLY A 111 -17.21 -1.26 2.61
CA GLY A 111 -16.73 -1.91 3.83
C GLY A 111 -16.15 -3.30 3.57
N LEU A 112 -16.75 -4.06 2.65
CA LEU A 112 -16.19 -5.35 2.25
C LEU A 112 -14.88 -5.17 1.46
N THR A 113 -14.79 -4.15 0.60
CA THR A 113 -13.55 -3.85 -0.13
C THR A 113 -12.41 -3.47 0.83
N THR A 114 -12.65 -2.62 1.84
CA THR A 114 -11.61 -2.23 2.79
C THR A 114 -11.16 -3.42 3.65
N LEU A 115 -12.10 -4.27 4.09
CA LEU A 115 -11.76 -5.52 4.78
C LEU A 115 -10.88 -6.44 3.92
N LEU A 116 -11.25 -6.66 2.66
CA LEU A 116 -10.45 -7.45 1.73
C LEU A 116 -9.06 -6.82 1.50
N THR A 117 -8.98 -5.49 1.43
CA THR A 117 -7.70 -4.79 1.30
C THR A 117 -6.76 -5.00 2.48
N ALA A 118 -7.28 -4.96 3.71
CA ALA A 118 -6.50 -5.25 4.90
C ALA A 118 -6.05 -6.72 4.94
N THR A 119 -6.92 -7.66 4.58
CA THR A 119 -6.59 -9.09 4.64
C THR A 119 -5.52 -9.49 3.62
N TYR A 120 -5.62 -9.07 2.36
CA TYR A 120 -4.62 -9.46 1.36
C TYR A 120 -3.26 -8.78 1.59
N THR A 121 -3.24 -7.53 2.07
CA THR A 121 -1.99 -6.80 2.37
C THR A 121 -1.24 -7.43 3.54
N LEU A 122 -1.96 -7.74 4.62
CA LEU A 122 -1.38 -8.39 5.78
C LEU A 122 -0.92 -9.82 5.45
N HIS A 123 -1.69 -10.55 4.65
CA HIS A 123 -1.27 -11.86 4.13
C HIS A 123 0.03 -11.75 3.30
N MET A 124 0.15 -10.74 2.43
CA MET A 124 1.36 -10.49 1.66
C MET A 124 2.58 -10.22 2.56
N PHE A 125 2.42 -9.41 3.61
CA PHE A 125 3.49 -9.15 4.58
C PHE A 125 3.90 -10.43 5.33
N ILE A 126 2.96 -11.17 5.87
CA ILE A 126 3.24 -12.42 6.61
C ILE A 126 3.97 -13.42 5.71
N MET A 127 3.47 -13.61 4.49
CA MET A 127 4.00 -14.60 3.57
C MET A 127 5.39 -14.27 3.04
N THR A 128 5.79 -12.99 3.07
CA THR A 128 7.13 -12.58 2.63
C THR A 128 8.09 -12.46 3.79
N GLN A 129 7.71 -11.76 4.85
CA GLN A 129 8.65 -11.39 5.91
C GLN A 129 8.77 -12.45 7.00
N LEU A 130 7.66 -13.12 7.35
CA LEU A 130 7.62 -14.05 8.47
C LEU A 130 7.93 -15.49 8.03
N GLY A 131 8.17 -16.33 9.04
CA GLY A 131 8.44 -17.75 8.87
C GLY A 131 9.92 -18.08 8.68
N LYS A 132 10.20 -19.36 8.39
CA LYS A 132 11.56 -19.84 8.15
C LYS A 132 11.97 -19.57 6.69
N PRO A 133 13.19 -19.04 6.44
CA PRO A 133 13.66 -18.85 5.08
C PRO A 133 13.81 -20.21 4.38
N GLN A 134 13.35 -20.28 3.12
CA GLN A 134 13.44 -21.52 2.33
C GLN A 134 14.84 -21.72 1.75
N THR A 135 15.57 -20.64 1.46
CA THR A 135 16.91 -20.71 0.89
C THR A 135 17.93 -21.02 1.97
N LYS A 136 18.71 -22.09 1.77
CA LYS A 136 19.82 -22.47 2.66
C LYS A 136 21.04 -21.56 2.51
N ASN A 137 21.11 -20.77 1.43
CA ASN A 137 22.23 -19.87 1.15
C ASN A 137 22.02 -18.53 1.87
N ALA A 138 23.12 -17.98 2.40
CA ALA A 138 23.13 -16.63 2.94
C ALA A 138 22.82 -15.62 1.82
N MET A 139 21.74 -14.85 2.00
CA MET A 139 21.37 -13.78 1.09
C MET A 139 22.29 -12.57 1.30
N PRO A 140 22.75 -11.88 0.25
CA PRO A 140 23.56 -10.67 0.40
C PRO A 140 22.71 -9.56 1.06
N PRO A 141 23.27 -8.76 1.98
CA PRO A 141 22.55 -7.69 2.66
C PRO A 141 21.97 -6.66 1.68
N THR A 142 21.12 -5.78 2.20
CA THR A 142 20.47 -4.75 1.40
C THR A 142 21.39 -3.60 1.08
N HIS A 143 21.32 -3.13 -0.16
CA HIS A 143 22.23 -2.11 -0.68
C HIS A 143 21.72 -0.71 -0.33
N THR A 144 22.64 0.25 -0.19
CA THR A 144 22.31 1.66 0.08
C THR A 144 21.36 2.26 -0.97
N ARG A 145 21.52 1.88 -2.25
CA ARG A 145 20.61 2.25 -3.34
C ARG A 145 19.16 1.84 -3.07
N GLU A 146 18.95 0.64 -2.53
CA GLU A 146 17.62 0.10 -2.26
C GLU A 146 16.96 0.85 -1.11
N HIS A 147 17.72 1.16 -0.05
CA HIS A 147 17.23 1.99 1.04
C HIS A 147 16.92 3.41 0.60
N LEU A 148 17.80 4.04 -0.18
CA LEU A 148 17.55 5.37 -0.74
C LEU A 148 16.26 5.38 -1.56
N LEU A 149 16.08 4.38 -2.42
CA LEU A 149 14.87 4.23 -3.21
C LEU A 149 13.62 4.16 -2.32
N MET A 150 13.63 3.35 -1.25
CA MET A 150 12.48 3.26 -0.33
C MET A 150 12.24 4.57 0.41
N THR A 151 13.30 5.25 0.86
CA THR A 151 13.16 6.55 1.53
C THR A 151 12.54 7.61 0.61
N LEU A 152 12.90 7.63 -0.68
CA LEU A 152 12.35 8.59 -1.65
C LEU A 152 10.87 8.36 -1.93
N HIS A 153 10.34 7.16 -1.72
CA HIS A 153 8.91 6.89 -1.82
C HIS A 153 8.17 7.22 -0.52
N LEU A 154 8.73 6.81 0.62
CA LEU A 154 8.01 6.86 1.91
C LEU A 154 8.09 8.22 2.59
N VAL A 155 9.20 8.96 2.45
CA VAL A 155 9.34 10.29 3.07
C VAL A 155 8.30 11.28 2.52
N PRO A 156 8.07 11.41 1.20
CA PRO A 156 6.99 12.27 0.70
C PRO A 156 5.63 11.87 1.23
N LEU A 157 5.36 10.56 1.34
CA LEU A 157 4.09 10.07 1.87
C LEU A 157 3.90 10.45 3.35
N MET A 158 4.95 10.33 4.16
CA MET A 158 4.93 10.77 5.56
C MET A 158 4.80 12.30 5.68
N MET A 159 5.37 13.08 4.77
CA MET A 159 5.20 14.54 4.74
C MET A 159 3.76 14.95 4.40
N LEU A 160 3.10 14.22 3.50
CA LEU A 160 1.69 14.46 3.16
C LEU A 160 0.75 14.16 4.33
N ILE A 161 1.10 13.24 5.24
CA ILE A 161 0.33 13.01 6.47
C ILE A 161 0.33 14.26 7.38
N LEU A 162 1.44 15.00 7.43
CA LEU A 162 1.56 16.21 8.24
C LEU A 162 0.78 17.40 7.66
N SER A 163 0.57 17.41 6.35
CA SER A 163 -0.04 18.53 5.63
C SER A 163 -0.99 18.05 4.52
N PRO A 164 -2.07 17.31 4.86
CA PRO A 164 -3.00 16.77 3.87
C PRO A 164 -3.73 17.88 3.09
N ASN A 165 -3.81 19.09 3.65
CA ASN A 165 -4.38 20.28 3.02
C ASN A 165 -3.66 20.70 1.73
N LEU A 166 -2.46 20.18 1.44
CA LEU A 166 -1.81 20.41 0.15
C LEU A 166 -2.52 19.69 -1.02
N LEU A 167 -3.36 18.70 -0.72
CA LEU A 167 -4.04 17.85 -1.69
C LEU A 167 -5.55 18.10 -1.80
N ILE A 168 -6.09 19.06 -1.04
CA ILE A 168 -7.52 19.38 -0.96
C ILE A 168 -7.70 20.83 -1.40
#